data_AF-A6KWJ2-F1
#
_entry.id   AF-A6KWJ2-F1
#
_cell.length_a   1.000
_cell.length_b   1.000
_cell.length_c   1.000
_cell.angle_alpha   90.00
_cell.angle_beta   90.00
_cell.angle_gamma   90.00
#
_symmetry.space_group_name_H-M   'P 1'
#
loop_
_entity.id
_entity.type
_entity.pdbx_description
1 polymer ?
#
loop_
_entity_poly.entity_id
_entity_poly.type
_entity_poly.pdbx_seq_one_letter_code
_entity_poly.pdbx_strand_id
1 'polypeptide(L)'
;MEKIKSTIIAPYPLTEEQKAELTQWYMDLIEMMRHEGIMEKGHLQINKNIITWLTDLHLQLLRSPKFPYYNSAYYKVLPYIVELRAKGADKEEPELETCFEALYGILLLKLQKKEISEETRKAQEAISTLLAMLSNYYIEDKKGELEF
;
A
#
# COMPACT_ATOMS: atom_id res chain seq x y z
N MET A 1 5.71 25.06 -2.56
CA MET A 1 6.40 24.69 -1.30
C MET A 1 5.90 25.41 -0.07
N GLU A 2 5.59 26.72 -0.12
CA GLU A 2 5.16 27.47 1.08
C GLU A 2 3.95 26.85 1.80
N LYS A 3 2.91 26.42 1.06
CA LYS A 3 1.75 25.74 1.64
C LYS A 3 2.12 24.44 2.38
N ILE A 4 3.00 23.61 1.81
CA ILE A 4 3.41 22.35 2.45
C ILE A 4 4.19 22.63 3.73
N LYS A 5 5.10 23.62 3.70
CA LYS A 5 5.86 24.03 4.89
C LYS A 5 4.95 24.47 6.03
N SER A 6 3.96 25.33 5.75
CA SER A 6 3.08 25.87 6.79
C SER A 6 1.98 24.92 7.26
N THR A 7 1.44 24.07 6.39
CA THR A 7 0.28 23.21 6.71
C THR A 7 0.67 21.79 7.12
N ILE A 8 1.76 21.26 6.57
CA ILE A 8 2.18 19.88 6.80
C ILE A 8 3.40 19.84 7.70
N ILE A 9 4.46 20.60 7.41
CA ILE A 9 5.75 20.43 8.12
C ILE A 9 5.77 21.16 9.47
N ALA A 10 5.29 22.40 9.53
CA ALA A 10 5.34 23.23 10.75
C ALA A 10 4.61 22.65 11.97
N PRO A 11 3.47 21.95 11.84
CA PRO A 11 2.80 21.35 13.00
C PRO A 11 3.54 20.18 13.66
N TYR A 12 4.52 19.56 12.99
CA TYR A 12 5.24 18.43 13.57
C TYR A 12 6.30 18.90 14.59
N PRO A 13 6.41 18.20 15.74
CA PRO A 13 7.42 18.51 16.76
C PRO A 13 8.80 17.95 16.34
N LEU A 14 9.37 18.49 15.26
CA LEU A 14 10.66 18.09 14.68
C LEU A 14 11.73 19.16 14.92
N THR A 15 13.00 18.74 14.89
CA THR A 15 14.13 19.68 14.87
C THR A 15 14.17 20.45 13.54
N GLU A 16 14.88 21.58 13.50
CA GLU A 16 15.01 22.36 12.25
C GLU A 16 15.71 21.56 11.15
N GLU A 17 16.68 20.70 11.51
CA GLU A 17 17.34 19.77 10.59
C GLU A 17 16.33 18.78 10.00
N GLN A 18 15.54 18.13 10.84
CA GLN A 18 14.50 17.19 10.40
C GLN A 18 13.42 17.88 9.54
N LYS A 19 13.07 19.13 9.84
CA LYS A 19 12.15 19.91 8.99
C LYS A 19 12.76 20.24 7.62
N ALA A 20 14.07 20.48 7.56
CA ALA A 20 14.78 20.70 6.29
C ALA A 20 14.82 19.41 5.46
N GLU A 21 15.14 18.27 6.08
CA GLU A 21 15.11 16.95 5.43
C GLU A 21 13.70 16.62 4.92
N LEU A 22 12.67 16.81 5.75
CA LEU A 22 11.28 16.57 5.36
C LEU A 22 10.84 17.51 4.23
N THR A 23 11.29 18.76 4.25
CA THR A 23 11.05 19.71 3.16
C THR A 23 11.66 19.20 1.86
N GLN A 24 12.91 18.77 1.89
CA GLN A 24 13.62 18.28 0.72
C GLN A 24 12.93 17.02 0.17
N TRP A 25 12.55 16.09 1.04
CA TRP A 25 11.83 14.88 0.67
C TRP A 25 10.52 15.18 -0.08
N TYR A 26 9.71 16.13 0.41
CA TYR A 26 8.51 16.56 -0.31
C TYR A 26 8.82 17.24 -1.65
N MET A 27 9.91 18.00 -1.75
CA MET A 27 10.34 18.59 -3.02
C MET A 27 10.73 17.51 -4.04
N ASP A 28 11.50 16.51 -3.61
CA ASP A 28 11.93 15.41 -4.47
C ASP A 28 10.72 14.62 -5.00
N LEU A 29 9.73 14.35 -4.14
CA LEU A 29 8.46 13.74 -4.56
C LEU A 29 7.74 14.56 -5.63
N ILE A 30 7.64 15.88 -5.44
CA ILE A 30 6.98 16.78 -6.40
C ILE A 30 7.71 16.79 -7.74
N GLU A 31 9.04 16.84 -7.72
CA GLU A 31 9.85 16.80 -8.94
C GLU A 31 9.72 15.46 -9.66
N MET A 32 9.73 14.34 -8.93
CA MET A 32 9.45 13.03 -9.54
C MET A 32 8.08 13.00 -10.21
N MET A 33 7.03 13.52 -9.55
CA MET A 33 5.69 13.58 -10.14
C MET A 33 5.63 14.48 -11.38
N ARG A 34 6.40 15.58 -11.41
CA ARG A 34 6.53 16.48 -12.56
C ARG A 34 7.21 15.78 -13.73
N HIS A 35 8.38 15.18 -13.47
CA HIS A 35 9.18 14.51 -14.47
C HIS A 35 8.44 13.31 -15.08
N GLU A 36 7.69 12.58 -14.27
CA GLU A 36 6.88 11.44 -14.72
C GLU A 36 5.53 11.87 -15.34
N GLY A 37 5.14 13.15 -15.25
CA GLY A 37 3.91 13.66 -15.84
C GLY A 37 2.62 13.21 -15.13
N ILE A 38 2.71 12.81 -13.87
CA ILE A 38 1.61 12.22 -13.08
C ILE A 38 1.09 13.14 -11.97
N MET A 39 1.26 14.46 -12.14
CA MET A 39 0.84 15.44 -11.12
C MET A 39 -0.67 15.39 -10.81
N GLU A 40 -1.50 14.97 -11.76
CA GLU A 40 -2.97 14.93 -11.62
C GLU A 40 -3.51 13.54 -11.30
N LYS A 41 -2.92 12.48 -11.89
CA LYS A 41 -3.39 11.11 -11.74
C LYS A 41 -2.26 10.09 -11.93
N GLY A 42 -2.42 8.94 -11.28
CA GLY A 42 -1.50 7.80 -11.37
C GLY A 42 -0.53 7.72 -10.19
N HIS A 43 0.29 6.69 -10.22
CA HIS A 43 1.30 6.39 -9.19
C HIS A 43 2.71 6.60 -9.73
N LEU A 44 3.59 7.11 -8.87
CA LEU A 44 5.03 7.21 -9.15
C LEU A 44 5.58 5.85 -9.57
N GLN A 45 6.52 5.84 -10.50
CA GLN A 45 7.12 4.62 -11.02
C GLN A 45 7.76 3.78 -9.91
N ILE A 46 8.34 4.44 -8.89
CA ILE A 46 8.89 3.75 -7.71
C ILE A 46 7.82 2.91 -7.00
N ASN A 47 6.57 3.40 -6.89
CA ASN A 47 5.49 2.68 -6.24
C ASN A 47 5.02 1.51 -7.09
N LYS A 48 4.91 1.71 -8.41
CA LYS A 48 4.57 0.64 -9.36
C LYS A 48 5.58 -0.50 -9.28
N ASN A 49 6.87 -0.17 -9.24
CA ASN A 49 7.93 -1.18 -9.12
C ASN A 49 7.80 -1.99 -7.82
N ILE A 50 7.49 -1.34 -6.70
CA ILE A 50 7.25 -2.02 -5.43
C ILE A 50 6.04 -2.96 -5.52
N ILE A 51 4.93 -2.51 -6.11
CA ILE A 51 3.75 -3.36 -6.32
C ILE A 51 4.09 -4.56 -7.20
N THR A 52 4.87 -4.38 -8.27
CA THR A 52 5.34 -5.49 -9.11
C THR A 52 6.13 -6.51 -8.30
N TRP A 53 7.14 -6.08 -7.52
CA TRP A 53 7.94 -7.01 -6.72
C TRP A 53 7.12 -7.73 -5.65
N LEU A 54 6.21 -7.02 -4.98
CA LEU A 54 5.30 -7.63 -4.02
C LEU A 54 4.37 -8.64 -4.68
N THR A 55 3.91 -8.35 -5.90
CA THR A 55 3.05 -9.25 -6.69
C THR A 55 3.81 -10.49 -7.10
N ASP A 56 5.04 -10.36 -7.57
CA ASP A 56 5.89 -11.49 -7.94
C ASP A 56 6.16 -12.39 -6.72
N LEU A 57 6.50 -11.81 -5.57
CA LEU A 57 6.67 -12.54 -4.32
C LEU A 57 5.37 -13.23 -3.89
N HIS A 58 4.26 -12.51 -3.91
CA HIS A 58 2.94 -13.05 -3.59
C HIS A 58 2.62 -14.29 -4.43
N LEU A 59 2.83 -14.23 -5.75
CA LEU A 59 2.60 -15.37 -6.65
C LEU A 59 3.54 -16.55 -6.36
N GLN A 60 4.79 -16.29 -6.01
CA GLN A 60 5.73 -17.35 -5.61
C GLN A 60 5.31 -18.03 -4.29
N LEU A 61 4.89 -17.26 -3.30
CA LEU A 61 4.37 -17.77 -2.02
C LEU A 61 3.12 -18.63 -2.21
N LEU A 62 2.21 -18.23 -3.11
CA LEU A 62 1.01 -19.01 -3.41
C LEU A 62 1.31 -20.34 -4.12
N ARG A 63 2.33 -20.37 -4.98
CA ARG A 63 2.73 -21.59 -5.71
C ARG A 63 3.50 -22.58 -4.83
N SER A 64 4.17 -22.10 -3.78
CA SER A 64 4.97 -22.97 -2.92
C SER A 64 4.11 -23.63 -1.83
N PRO A 65 4.23 -24.97 -1.66
CA PRO A 65 3.55 -25.68 -0.58
C PRO A 65 4.12 -25.36 0.81
N LYS A 66 5.27 -24.68 0.90
CA LYS A 66 5.94 -24.33 2.17
C LYS A 66 5.22 -23.23 2.94
N PHE A 67 4.31 -22.49 2.31
CA PHE A 67 3.60 -21.34 2.92
C PHE A 67 2.08 -21.58 3.03
N PRO A 68 1.62 -22.62 3.75
CA PRO A 68 0.19 -22.94 3.85
C PRO A 68 -0.60 -21.85 4.59
N TYR A 69 0.01 -21.18 5.58
CA TYR A 69 -0.62 -20.09 6.30
C TYR A 69 -0.85 -18.86 5.43
N TYR A 70 0.10 -18.55 4.54
CA TYR A 70 -0.05 -17.46 3.58
C TYR A 70 -1.18 -17.74 2.59
N ASN A 71 -1.21 -18.96 2.03
CA ASN A 71 -2.31 -19.41 1.18
C ASN A 71 -3.67 -19.30 1.89
N SER A 72 -3.77 -19.76 3.15
CA SER A 72 -4.99 -19.63 3.93
C SER A 72 -5.42 -18.18 4.16
N ALA A 73 -4.47 -17.29 4.47
CA ALA A 73 -4.76 -15.86 4.60
C ALA A 73 -5.26 -15.26 3.28
N TYR A 74 -4.64 -15.62 2.16
CA TYR A 74 -5.06 -15.18 0.83
C TYR A 74 -6.49 -15.62 0.49
N TYR A 75 -6.85 -16.89 0.71
CA TYR A 75 -8.20 -17.37 0.45
C TYR A 75 -9.28 -16.68 1.30
N LYS A 76 -8.92 -16.18 2.50
CA LYS A 76 -9.84 -15.35 3.31
C LYS A 76 -10.03 -13.95 2.72
N VAL A 77 -9.04 -13.43 2.01
CA VAL A 77 -9.07 -12.09 1.40
C VAL A 77 -9.71 -12.10 0.01
N LEU A 78 -9.58 -13.21 -0.72
CA LEU A 78 -10.07 -13.35 -2.10
C LEU A 78 -11.52 -12.90 -2.32
N PRO A 79 -12.52 -13.25 -1.46
CA PRO A 79 -13.88 -12.77 -1.65
C PRO A 79 -14.00 -11.24 -1.64
N TYR A 80 -13.22 -10.56 -0.78
CA TYR A 80 -13.22 -9.10 -0.71
C TYR A 80 -12.58 -8.48 -1.96
N ILE A 81 -11.49 -9.05 -2.47
CA ILE A 81 -10.86 -8.59 -3.73
C ILE A 81 -11.86 -8.68 -4.89
N VAL A 82 -12.55 -9.83 -5.01
CA VAL A 82 -13.56 -10.04 -6.06
C VAL A 82 -14.70 -9.02 -5.94
N GLU A 83 -15.19 -8.78 -4.72
CA GLU A 83 -16.25 -7.79 -4.47
C GLU A 83 -15.80 -6.35 -4.83
N LEU A 84 -14.59 -5.96 -4.45
CA LEU A 84 -14.05 -4.63 -4.74
C LEU A 84 -13.87 -4.39 -6.24
N ARG A 85 -13.37 -5.39 -6.98
CA ARG A 85 -13.25 -5.35 -8.45
C ARG A 85 -14.60 -5.32 -9.15
N ALA A 86 -15.62 -5.98 -8.59
CA ALA A 86 -16.97 -5.89 -9.11
C ALA A 86 -17.56 -4.47 -8.94
N LYS A 87 -17.13 -3.72 -7.94
CA LYS A 87 -17.59 -2.35 -7.63
C LYS A 87 -16.83 -1.24 -8.37
N GLY A 88 -15.91 -1.59 -9.27
CA GLY A 88 -15.24 -0.65 -10.15
C GLY A 88 -13.75 -0.46 -9.91
N ALA A 89 -13.10 -1.27 -9.07
CA ALA A 89 -11.64 -1.38 -9.14
C ALA A 89 -11.24 -2.00 -10.49
N ASP A 90 -10.12 -1.57 -11.05
CA ASP A 90 -9.68 -2.05 -12.35
C ASP A 90 -9.41 -3.57 -12.28
N LYS A 91 -9.96 -4.29 -13.26
CA LYS A 91 -9.82 -5.75 -13.32
C LYS A 91 -8.45 -6.17 -13.85
N GLU A 92 -7.74 -5.26 -14.53
CA GLU A 92 -6.42 -5.49 -15.07
C GLU A 92 -5.29 -5.21 -14.06
N GLU A 93 -5.59 -4.50 -12.96
CA GLU A 93 -4.62 -4.23 -11.91
C GLU A 93 -4.25 -5.48 -11.11
N PRO A 94 -3.07 -5.53 -10.45
CA PRO A 94 -2.71 -6.57 -9.50
C PRO A 94 -3.66 -6.63 -8.29
N GLU A 95 -3.89 -7.82 -7.73
CA GLU A 95 -4.78 -8.00 -6.57
C GLU A 95 -4.28 -7.27 -5.31
N LEU A 96 -2.96 -7.13 -5.19
CA LEU A 96 -2.35 -6.36 -4.10
C LEU A 96 -2.65 -4.87 -4.24
N GLU A 97 -2.72 -4.33 -5.46
CA GLU A 97 -3.10 -2.93 -5.69
C GLU A 97 -4.54 -2.70 -5.21
N THR A 98 -5.48 -3.58 -5.57
CA THR A 98 -6.85 -3.57 -5.03
C THR A 98 -6.88 -3.62 -3.49
N CYS A 99 -6.00 -4.40 -2.86
CA CYS A 99 -5.88 -4.45 -1.40
C CYS A 99 -5.40 -3.10 -0.80
N PHE A 100 -4.39 -2.46 -1.41
CA PHE A 100 -3.89 -1.16 -0.96
C PHE A 100 -4.94 -0.06 -1.13
N GLU A 101 -5.63 -0.03 -2.27
CA GLU A 101 -6.73 0.90 -2.51
C GLU A 101 -7.85 0.75 -1.49
N ALA A 102 -8.22 -0.48 -1.15
CA ALA A 102 -9.24 -0.75 -0.12
C ALA A 102 -8.84 -0.16 1.23
N LEU A 103 -7.60 -0.41 1.68
CA LEU A 103 -7.10 0.15 2.94
C LEU A 103 -7.02 1.68 2.90
N TYR A 104 -6.62 2.26 1.75
CA TYR A 104 -6.63 3.71 1.55
C TYR A 104 -8.05 4.29 1.62
N GLY A 105 -9.02 3.66 0.95
CA GLY A 105 -10.42 4.05 1.02
C GLY A 105 -10.97 4.02 2.45
N ILE A 106 -10.64 2.98 3.22
CA ILE A 106 -11.03 2.88 4.63
C ILE A 106 -10.36 3.98 5.48
N LEU A 107 -9.09 4.31 5.21
CA LEU A 107 -8.41 5.42 5.86
C LEU A 107 -9.10 6.76 5.58
N LEU A 108 -9.51 7.01 4.33
CA LEU A 108 -10.27 8.22 3.97
C LEU A 108 -11.60 8.30 4.72
N LEU A 109 -12.34 7.18 4.84
CA LEU A 109 -13.57 7.13 5.63
C LEU A 109 -13.31 7.49 7.11
N LYS A 110 -12.23 6.98 7.70
CA LYS A 110 -11.80 7.32 9.08
C LYS A 110 -11.51 8.81 9.24
N LEU A 111 -10.74 9.39 8.31
CA LEU A 111 -10.40 10.81 8.34
C LEU A 111 -11.65 11.69 8.19
N GLN A 112 -12.63 11.24 7.41
CA GLN A 112 -13.94 11.89 7.29
C GLN A 112 -14.87 11.64 8.48
N LYS A 113 -14.44 10.89 9.49
CA LYS A 113 -15.24 10.47 10.67
C LYS A 113 -16.53 9.76 10.28
N LYS A 114 -16.55 9.08 9.13
CA LYS A 114 -17.68 8.25 8.73
C LYS A 114 -17.69 6.95 9.51
N GLU A 115 -18.88 6.43 9.76
CA GLU A 115 -19.03 5.12 10.37
C GLU A 115 -18.52 4.04 9.42
N ILE A 116 -17.77 3.09 9.97
CA ILE A 116 -17.23 1.95 9.24
C ILE A 116 -18.03 0.73 9.67
N SER A 117 -18.71 0.12 8.71
CA SER A 117 -19.51 -1.08 8.96
C SER A 117 -18.64 -2.23 9.45
N GLU A 118 -19.27 -3.18 10.13
CA GLU A 118 -18.59 -4.37 10.65
C GLU A 118 -17.98 -5.22 9.51
N GLU A 119 -18.66 -5.32 8.38
CA GLU A 119 -18.17 -5.99 7.18
C GLU A 119 -16.90 -5.31 6.65
N THR A 120 -16.89 -3.98 6.63
CA THR A 120 -15.72 -3.21 6.18
C THR A 120 -14.54 -3.38 7.15
N ARG A 121 -14.79 -3.51 8.46
CA ARG A 121 -13.76 -3.81 9.45
C ARG A 121 -13.16 -5.20 9.25
N LYS A 122 -13.99 -6.21 9.01
CA LYS A 122 -13.54 -7.58 8.73
C LYS A 122 -12.69 -7.65 7.47
N ALA A 123 -13.11 -6.94 6.41
CA ALA A 123 -12.30 -6.80 5.20
C ALA A 123 -10.95 -6.13 5.50
N GLN A 124 -10.96 -5.02 6.28
CA GLN A 124 -9.75 -4.33 6.70
C GLN A 124 -8.78 -5.26 7.43
N GLU A 125 -9.26 -6.05 8.40
CA GLU A 125 -8.45 -6.96 9.22
C GLU A 125 -7.86 -8.10 8.39
N ALA A 126 -8.66 -8.71 7.51
CA ALA A 126 -8.20 -9.78 6.64
C ALA A 126 -7.13 -9.30 5.67
N ILE A 127 -7.38 -8.17 4.99
CA ILE A 127 -6.42 -7.56 4.05
C ILE A 127 -5.14 -7.16 4.79
N SER A 128 -5.26 -6.49 5.94
CA SER A 128 -4.10 -6.07 6.73
C SER A 128 -3.25 -7.26 7.18
N THR A 129 -3.89 -8.38 7.54
CA THR A 129 -3.20 -9.61 7.94
C THR A 129 -2.39 -10.20 6.77
N LEU A 130 -3.00 -10.29 5.58
CA LEU A 130 -2.31 -10.78 4.38
C LEU A 130 -1.10 -9.90 4.03
N LEU A 131 -1.28 -8.56 4.03
CA LEU A 131 -0.21 -7.62 3.71
C LEU A 131 0.90 -7.61 4.77
N ALA A 132 0.57 -7.80 6.04
CA ALA A 132 1.57 -7.95 7.10
C ALA A 132 2.44 -9.21 6.90
N MET A 133 1.82 -10.34 6.55
CA MET A 133 2.57 -11.56 6.22
C MET A 133 3.45 -11.35 4.99
N LEU A 134 2.91 -10.75 3.93
CA LEU A 134 3.68 -10.46 2.72
C LEU A 134 4.86 -9.53 3.01
N SER A 135 4.68 -8.51 3.86
CA SER A 135 5.75 -7.61 4.27
C SER A 135 6.88 -8.35 5.00
N ASN A 136 6.56 -9.31 5.86
CA ASN A 136 7.57 -10.11 6.55
C ASN A 136 8.38 -10.96 5.56
N TYR A 137 7.68 -11.67 4.66
CA TYR A 137 8.35 -12.46 3.63
C TYR A 137 9.16 -11.61 2.65
N TYR A 138 8.71 -10.38 2.35
CA TYR A 138 9.47 -9.46 1.52
C TYR A 138 10.80 -9.07 2.18
N ILE A 139 10.82 -8.86 3.49
CA ILE A 139 12.05 -8.58 4.23
C ILE A 139 12.98 -9.81 4.23
N GLU A 140 12.44 -11.01 4.42
CA GLU A 140 13.21 -12.27 4.36
C GLU A 140 13.79 -12.53 2.96
N ASP A 141 12.99 -12.32 1.91
CA ASP A 141 13.41 -12.44 0.51
C ASP A 141 14.54 -11.46 0.17
N LYS A 142 14.45 -10.20 0.63
CA LYS A 142 15.51 -9.20 0.44
C LYS A 142 16.81 -9.52 1.19
N LYS A 143 16.76 -10.34 2.24
CA LYS A 143 17.94 -10.86 2.93
C LYS A 143 18.49 -12.14 2.30
N GLY A 144 17.78 -12.75 1.34
CA GLY A 144 18.12 -14.05 0.77
C GLY A 144 17.85 -15.21 1.72
N GLU A 145 16.97 -15.01 2.71
CA GLU A 145 16.63 -16.01 3.74
C GLU A 145 15.40 -16.85 3.36
N LEU A 146 14.73 -16.51 2.25
CA LEU A 146 13.50 -17.14 1.83
C LEU A 146 13.75 -18.28 0.85
N GLU A 147 13.22 -19.47 1.17
CA GLU A 147 13.28 -20.64 0.29
C GLU A 147 11.88 -21.08 -0.15
N PHE A 148 11.67 -21.14 -1.47
CA PHE A 148 10.40 -21.59 -2.06
C PHE A 148 10.27 -23.10 -2.19
#